data_AF-A0A812RM78-F1
#
_entry.id   AF-A0A812RM78-F1
#
_cell.length_a   1.000
_cell.length_b   1.000
_cell.length_c   1.000
_cell.angle_alpha   90.00
_cell.angle_beta   90.00
_cell.angle_gamma   90.00
#
_symmetry.space_group_name_H-M   'P 1'
#
loop_
_entity.id
_entity.type
_entity.pdbx_description
1 polymer ?
#
loop_
_entity_poly.entity_id
_entity_poly.type
_entity_poly.pdbx_seq_one_letter_code
_entity_poly.pdbx_strand_id
1 'polypeptide(L)'
;MSCDSKLCADVSWALNGAIISRLFLDPQTTVSDLKGILEDPAKTPSEFLEILCDGSKLDDPVCMCIFAPSVALLAVRREPPALMGFLKVVWIRQLLDGSYWNSAAERRDVKVAAYIVATDQAGVQVNQQDTLWDRCSHLWC
;
A
#
# COMPACT_ATOMS: atom_id res chain seq x y z
N MET A 1 24.89 7.37 16.02
CA MET A 1 24.89 6.85 14.63
C MET A 1 24.31 7.97 13.78
N SER A 2 25.05 8.51 12.82
CA SER A 2 24.55 9.57 11.91
C SER A 2 23.61 8.91 10.90
N CYS A 3 22.38 9.42 10.81
CA CYS A 3 21.33 8.95 9.91
C CYS A 3 21.32 9.79 8.62
N ASP A 4 22.49 10.10 8.05
CA ASP A 4 22.61 10.99 6.88
C ASP A 4 22.80 10.22 5.55
N SER A 5 23.04 8.91 5.60
CA SER A 5 23.17 8.09 4.40
C SER A 5 21.81 7.60 3.91
N LYS A 6 21.49 7.85 2.64
CA LYS A 6 20.32 7.26 1.96
C LYS A 6 20.34 5.74 2.09
N LEU A 7 19.16 5.17 2.32
CA LEU A 7 18.94 3.75 2.50
C LEU A 7 18.39 3.14 1.19
N CYS A 8 18.92 1.99 0.78
CA CYS A 8 18.42 1.23 -0.34
C CYS A 8 17.46 0.14 0.16
N ALA A 9 16.19 0.24 -0.22
CA ALA A 9 15.17 -0.74 0.12
C ALA A 9 14.75 -1.52 -1.13
N ASP A 10 14.90 -2.84 -1.09
CA ASP A 10 14.33 -3.76 -2.07
C ASP A 10 12.99 -4.25 -1.55
N VAL A 11 11.91 -3.81 -2.20
CA VAL A 11 10.54 -4.17 -1.81
C VAL A 11 10.01 -5.23 -2.77
N SER A 12 9.59 -6.36 -2.21
CA SER A 12 9.02 -7.48 -2.97
C SER A 12 7.75 -8.02 -2.31
N TRP A 13 6.91 -8.72 -3.06
CA TRP A 13 5.75 -9.40 -2.49
C TRP A 13 6.16 -10.58 -1.62
N ALA A 14 5.60 -10.69 -0.42
CA ALA A 14 5.95 -11.76 0.51
C ALA A 14 5.61 -13.17 -0.02
N LEU A 15 4.59 -13.28 -0.88
CA LEU A 15 4.04 -14.57 -1.28
C LEU A 15 4.72 -15.20 -2.50
N ASN A 16 5.28 -14.38 -3.41
CA ASN A 16 5.92 -14.88 -4.62
C ASN A 16 7.32 -14.30 -4.87
N GLY A 17 7.79 -13.37 -4.04
CA GLY A 17 9.10 -12.73 -4.17
C GLY A 17 9.25 -11.81 -5.38
N ALA A 18 8.17 -11.52 -6.12
CA ALA A 18 8.21 -10.61 -7.25
C ALA A 18 8.53 -9.20 -6.75
N ILE A 19 9.49 -8.55 -7.40
CA ILE A 19 9.95 -7.21 -7.02
C ILE A 19 8.86 -6.21 -7.37
N ILE A 20 8.47 -5.39 -6.39
CA ILE A 20 7.57 -4.26 -6.58
C ILE A 20 8.40 -3.05 -7.01
N SER A 21 9.44 -2.73 -6.23
CA SER A 21 10.30 -1.58 -6.50
C SER A 21 11.61 -1.69 -5.73
N ARG A 22 12.66 -1.06 -6.27
CA ARG A 22 13.91 -0.77 -5.58
C ARG A 22 13.98 0.74 -5.34
N LEU A 23 14.05 1.15 -4.08
CA LEU A 23 13.92 2.55 -3.67
C LEU A 23 15.16 3.04 -2.94
N PHE A 24 15.49 4.31 -3.15
CA PHE A 24 16.44 5.05 -2.30
C PHE A 24 15.65 5.97 -1.39
N LEU A 25 15.60 5.62 -0.10
CA LEU A 25 14.80 6.28 0.91
C LEU A 25 15.68 7.17 1.78
N ASP A 26 15.13 8.31 2.19
CA ASP A 26 15.76 9.10 3.23
C ASP A 26 15.54 8.39 4.58
N PRO A 27 16.50 8.42 5.50
CA PRO A 27 16.35 7.75 6.79
C PRO A 27 15.14 8.25 7.60
N GLN A 28 14.65 9.46 7.31
CA GLN A 28 13.47 10.06 7.93
C GLN A 28 12.14 9.60 7.31
N THR A 29 12.16 8.90 6.17
CA THR A 29 10.97 8.35 5.55
C THR A 29 10.29 7.38 6.53
N THR A 30 8.98 7.55 6.73
CA THR A 30 8.20 6.63 7.58
C THR A 30 7.69 5.44 6.79
N VAL A 31 7.22 4.40 7.49
CA VAL A 31 6.51 3.28 6.85
C VAL A 31 5.24 3.76 6.14
N SER A 32 4.54 4.75 6.70
CA SER A 32 3.40 5.39 6.03
C SER A 32 3.80 6.03 4.71
N ASP A 33 4.90 6.79 4.68
CA ASP A 33 5.41 7.42 3.45
C ASP A 33 5.82 6.37 2.43
N LEU A 34 6.50 5.29 2.88
CA LEU A 34 6.89 4.18 2.02
C LEU A 34 5.65 3.52 1.38
N LYS A 35 4.59 3.24 2.15
CA LYS A 35 3.34 2.70 1.60
C LYS A 35 2.73 3.64 0.57
N GLY A 36 2.77 4.95 0.82
CA GLY A 36 2.34 5.98 -0.12
C GLY A 36 3.11 5.95 -1.44
N ILE A 37 4.43 5.79 -1.39
CA ILE A 37 5.30 5.63 -2.57
C ILE A 37 4.97 4.33 -3.32
N LEU A 38 4.66 3.26 -2.58
CA LEU A 38 4.41 1.95 -3.15
C LEU A 38 3.03 1.79 -3.77
N GLU A 39 2.08 2.69 -3.56
CA GLU A 39 0.70 2.48 -4.00
C GLU A 39 0.56 2.25 -5.50
N ASP A 40 1.26 3.07 -6.28
CA ASP A 40 1.18 3.08 -7.73
C ASP A 40 1.91 1.86 -8.33
N PRO A 41 3.18 1.54 -7.96
CA PRO A 41 3.81 0.32 -8.45
C PRO A 41 3.11 -0.96 -7.95
N ALA A 42 2.57 -0.95 -6.73
CA ALA A 42 1.83 -2.08 -6.18
C ALA A 42 0.38 -2.17 -6.69
N LYS A 43 -0.13 -1.13 -7.38
CA LYS A 43 -1.54 -0.96 -7.76
C LYS A 43 -2.50 -1.21 -6.60
N THR A 44 -2.10 -0.82 -5.39
CA THR A 44 -2.81 -1.13 -4.14
C THR A 44 -2.82 0.12 -3.26
N PRO A 45 -3.98 0.58 -2.77
CA PRO A 45 -4.05 1.67 -1.81
C PRO A 45 -3.20 1.37 -0.55
N SER A 46 -2.48 2.37 -0.03
CA SER A 46 -1.55 2.23 1.10
C SER A 46 -2.17 1.63 2.36
N GLU A 47 -3.45 1.89 2.63
CA GLU A 47 -4.20 1.31 3.77
C GLU A 47 -4.43 -0.20 3.64
N PHE A 48 -4.22 -0.76 2.45
CA PHE A 48 -4.24 -2.19 2.19
C PHE A 48 -2.84 -2.76 1.93
N LEU A 49 -1.78 -1.98 2.11
CA LEU A 49 -0.41 -2.47 2.13
C LEU A 49 0.07 -2.66 3.57
N GLU A 50 0.64 -3.81 3.84
CA GLU A 50 1.41 -4.09 5.04
C GLU A 50 2.86 -4.34 4.66
N ILE A 51 3.79 -3.73 5.40
CA ILE A 51 5.23 -3.90 5.18
C ILE A 51 5.77 -4.76 6.32
N LEU A 52 6.54 -5.78 5.96
CA LEU A 52 7.22 -6.70 6.86
C LEU A 52 8.73 -6.55 6.70
N CYS A 53 9.45 -6.64 7.82
CA CYS A 53 10.90 -6.83 7.84
C CYS A 53 11.20 -8.00 8.78
N ASP A 54 11.99 -8.97 8.32
CA ASP A 54 12.33 -10.19 9.06
C ASP A 54 11.11 -10.91 9.68
N GLY A 55 10.01 -10.95 8.92
CA GLY A 55 8.74 -11.58 9.32
C GLY A 55 7.90 -10.76 10.31
N SER A 56 8.37 -9.58 10.73
CA SER A 56 7.64 -8.69 11.64
C SER A 56 6.97 -7.56 10.88
N LYS A 57 5.70 -7.29 11.20
CA LYS A 57 4.97 -6.13 10.64
C LYS A 57 5.53 -4.84 11.19
N LEU A 58 5.77 -3.89 10.29
CA LEU A 58 6.21 -2.55 10.63
C LEU A 58 5.01 -1.62 10.84
N ASP A 59 5.07 -0.82 11.91
CA ASP A 59 4.06 0.19 12.22
C ASP A 59 4.29 1.47 11.41
N ASP A 60 3.21 2.13 11.01
CA ASP A 60 3.22 3.33 10.16
C ASP A 60 4.15 4.48 10.62
N PRO A 61 4.26 4.83 11.93
CA PRO A 61 5.15 5.92 12.37
C PRO A 61 6.62 5.52 12.44
N VAL A 62 6.96 4.24 12.23
CA VAL A 62 8.35 3.78 12.27
C VAL A 62 9.13 4.38 11.10
N CYS A 63 10.35 4.82 11.40
CA CYS A 63 11.23 5.53 10.51
C CYS A 63 12.25 4.58 9.87
N MET A 64 12.62 4.78 8.61
CA MET A 64 13.57 3.90 7.91
C MET A 64 14.99 3.92 8.51
N CYS A 65 15.34 4.91 9.33
CA CYS A 65 16.62 5.03 10.00
C CYS A 65 16.97 3.89 10.96
N ILE A 66 15.99 3.06 11.34
CA ILE A 66 16.23 1.88 12.18
C ILE A 66 16.89 0.73 11.41
N PHE A 67 16.86 0.77 10.08
CA PHE A 67 17.34 -0.31 9.22
C PHE A 67 18.79 -0.09 8.78
N ALA A 68 19.44 -1.19 8.40
CA ALA A 68 20.74 -1.14 7.76
C ALA A 68 20.66 -0.41 6.40
N PRO A 69 21.78 0.16 5.89
CA PRO A 69 21.79 0.91 4.63
C PRO A 69 21.25 0.17 3.40
N SER A 70 21.21 -1.17 3.45
CA SER A 70 20.49 -2.00 2.50
C SER A 70 19.58 -2.95 3.28
N VAL A 71 18.29 -2.94 2.93
CA VAL A 71 17.26 -3.75 3.60
C VAL A 71 16.31 -4.37 2.57
N ALA A 72 15.93 -5.62 2.79
CA ALA A 72 14.88 -6.28 2.04
C ALA A 72 13.57 -6.15 2.82
N LEU A 73 12.55 -5.57 2.19
CA LEU A 73 11.22 -5.41 2.76
C LEU A 73 10.23 -6.27 1.98
N LEU A 74 9.31 -6.88 2.71
CA LEU A 74 8.23 -7.65 2.11
C LEU A 74 6.93 -6.88 2.21
N ALA A 75 6.18 -6.79 1.12
CA ALA A 75 4.84 -6.25 1.12
C ALA A 75 3.80 -7.38 1.11
N VAL A 76 2.69 -7.15 1.81
CA VAL A 76 1.51 -8.01 1.82
C VAL A 76 0.29 -7.15 1.55
N ARG A 77 -0.66 -7.68 0.78
CA ARG A 77 -1.96 -7.04 0.59
C ARG A 77 -2.91 -7.47 1.70
N ARG A 78 -3.49 -6.50 2.39
CA ARG A 78 -4.60 -6.75 3.31
C ARG A 78 -5.89 -6.85 2.52
N GLU A 79 -6.76 -7.77 2.94
CA GLU A 79 -8.10 -7.87 2.38
C GLU A 79 -8.90 -6.59 2.66
N PRO A 80 -9.46 -5.94 1.64
CA PRO A 80 -10.29 -4.77 1.86
C PRO A 80 -11.62 -5.17 2.51
N PRO A 81 -12.31 -4.21 3.17
CA PRO A 81 -13.69 -4.43 3.58
C PRO A 81 -14.60 -4.55 2.34
N ALA A 82 -15.77 -5.16 2.52
CA ALA A 82 -16.81 -5.12 1.50
C ALA A 82 -17.18 -3.67 1.13
N LEU A 83 -17.49 -3.41 -0.14
CA LEU A 83 -17.79 -2.06 -0.64
C LEU A 83 -18.86 -1.35 0.19
N MET A 84 -19.94 -2.04 0.55
CA MET A 84 -21.01 -1.48 1.38
C MET A 84 -20.55 -1.13 2.80
N GLY A 85 -19.57 -1.85 3.34
CA GLY A 85 -18.94 -1.51 4.62
C GLY A 85 -18.11 -0.23 4.49
N PHE A 86 -17.30 -0.12 3.43
CA PHE A 86 -16.51 1.06 3.15
C PHE A 86 -17.37 2.32 2.95
N LEU A 87 -18.40 2.26 2.11
CA LEU A 87 -19.28 3.40 1.81
C LEU A 87 -20.00 3.92 3.07
N LYS A 88 -20.39 3.03 4.00
CA LYS A 88 -20.96 3.43 5.29
C LYS A 88 -19.97 4.25 6.12
N VAL A 89 -18.70 3.83 6.17
CA VAL A 89 -17.65 4.56 6.90
C VAL A 89 -17.41 5.94 6.30
N VAL A 90 -17.30 6.04 4.96
CA VAL A 90 -17.16 7.32 4.25
C VAL A 90 -18.33 8.25 4.55
N TRP A 91 -19.56 7.74 4.49
CA TRP A 91 -20.75 8.52 4.77
C TRP A 91 -20.80 9.03 6.23
N ILE A 92 -20.46 8.18 7.21
CA ILE A 92 -20.38 8.59 8.62
C ILE A 92 -19.33 9.69 8.81
N ARG A 93 -18.15 9.56 8.19
CA ARG A 93 -17.09 10.58 8.26
C ARG A 93 -17.59 11.93 7.72
N GLN A 94 -18.26 11.92 6.56
CA GLN A 94 -18.84 13.14 5.98
C GLN A 94 -19.89 13.79 6.88
N LEU A 95 -20.72 12.99 7.56
CA LEU A 95 -21.71 13.50 8.52
C LEU A 95 -21.07 14.14 9.75
N LEU A 96 -19.97 13.57 10.25
CA LEU A 96 -19.30 14.03 11.47
C LEU A 96 -18.39 15.25 11.24
N ASP A 97 -17.68 15.31 10.11
CA ASP A 97 -16.69 16.37 9.87
C ASP A 97 -17.33 17.69 9.42
N GLY A 98 -18.62 17.70 9.07
CA GLY A 98 -19.37 18.90 8.68
C GLY A 98 -18.87 19.59 7.40
N SER A 99 -17.76 19.14 6.83
CA SER A 99 -17.15 19.68 5.62
C SER A 99 -17.74 19.01 4.38
N TYR A 100 -18.40 19.82 3.54
CA TYR A 100 -18.68 19.46 2.15
C TYR A 100 -17.35 19.33 1.38
N TRP A 101 -17.05 18.13 0.90
CA TRP A 101 -16.12 17.79 -0.18
C TRP A 101 -14.73 18.45 -0.16
N ASN A 102 -13.81 17.90 0.63
CA ASN A 102 -12.38 18.07 0.35
C ASN A 102 -11.99 17.19 -0.85
N SER A 103 -11.68 17.82 -1.98
CA SER A 103 -11.42 17.12 -3.27
C SER A 103 -10.30 16.07 -3.20
N ALA A 104 -9.33 16.22 -2.29
CA ALA A 104 -8.28 15.22 -2.08
C ALA A 104 -8.79 13.94 -1.38
N ALA A 105 -9.63 14.09 -0.36
CA ALA A 105 -10.23 12.96 0.36
C ALA A 105 -11.21 12.20 -0.54
N GLU A 106 -11.99 12.92 -1.35
CA GLU A 106 -12.90 12.31 -2.33
C GLU A 106 -12.15 11.50 -3.39
N ARG A 107 -11.09 12.06 -3.98
CA ARG A 107 -10.22 11.33 -4.93
C ARG A 107 -9.64 10.07 -4.29
N ARG A 108 -9.31 10.12 -3.00
CA ARG A 108 -8.83 8.95 -2.26
C ARG A 108 -9.93 7.90 -2.11
N ASP A 109 -11.11 8.30 -1.64
CA ASP A 109 -12.24 7.38 -1.45
C ASP A 109 -12.66 6.70 -2.75
N VAL A 110 -12.61 7.42 -3.87
CA VAL A 110 -12.86 6.86 -5.21
C VAL A 110 -11.78 5.85 -5.60
N LYS A 111 -10.49 6.15 -5.39
CA LYS A 111 -9.38 5.20 -5.65
C LYS A 111 -9.56 3.92 -4.82
N VAL A 112 -9.95 4.06 -3.56
CA VAL A 112 -10.21 2.95 -2.64
C VAL A 112 -11.42 2.12 -3.06
N ALA A 113 -12.56 2.76 -3.34
CA ALA A 113 -13.76 2.08 -3.81
C ALA A 113 -13.50 1.30 -5.11
N ALA A 114 -12.76 1.91 -6.06
CA ALA A 114 -12.39 1.24 -7.31
C ALA A 114 -11.54 -0.01 -7.07
N TYR A 115 -10.58 0.05 -6.14
CA TYR A 115 -9.79 -1.11 -5.72
C TYR A 115 -10.66 -2.21 -5.09
N ILE A 116 -11.60 -1.85 -4.21
CA ILE A 116 -12.53 -2.82 -3.59
C ILE A 116 -13.36 -3.52 -4.68
N VAL A 117 -13.94 -2.77 -5.61
CA VAL A 117 -14.73 -3.34 -6.72
C VAL A 117 -13.89 -4.29 -7.57
N ALA A 118 -12.66 -3.90 -7.90
CA ALA A 118 -11.75 -4.73 -8.69
C ALA A 118 -11.38 -6.04 -7.97
N THR A 119 -11.16 -5.99 -6.65
CA THR A 119 -10.85 -7.17 -5.84
C THR A 119 -12.05 -8.10 -5.69
N ASP A 120 -13.26 -7.57 -5.48
CA ASP A 120 -14.51 -8.34 -5.42
C ASP A 120 -14.80 -9.06 -6.76
N GLN A 121 -14.64 -8.35 -7.89
CA GLN A 121 -14.88 -8.91 -9.22
C GLN A 121 -13.92 -10.04 -9.59
N ALA A 122 -12.69 -9.98 -9.08
CA ALA A 122 -11.69 -11.01 -9.33
C ALA A 122 -12.03 -12.34 -8.63
N GLY A 123 -12.90 -12.34 -7.61
CA GLY A 123 -13.39 -13.56 -6.95
C GLY A 123 -12.30 -14.42 -6.28
N VAL A 124 -11.12 -13.85 -6.06
CA VAL A 124 -9.91 -14.53 -5.59
C VAL A 124 -9.35 -13.75 -4.40
N GLN A 125 -8.95 -14.44 -3.33
CA GLN A 125 -8.29 -13.83 -2.17
C GLN A 125 -7.16 -12.92 -2.64
N VAL A 126 -7.10 -11.70 -2.11
CA VAL A 126 -6.20 -10.62 -2.58
C VAL A 126 -4.73 -11.07 -2.64
N ASN A 127 -4.34 -11.97 -1.74
CA ASN A 127 -3.02 -12.58 -1.63
C ASN A 127 -2.71 -13.65 -2.70
N GLN A 128 -3.72 -14.30 -3.29
CA GLN A 128 -3.50 -15.18 -4.45
C GLN A 128 -3.28 -14.37 -5.75
N GLN A 129 -3.62 -13.07 -5.75
CA GLN A 129 -3.49 -12.20 -6.92
C GLN A 129 -2.07 -11.66 -7.15
N ASP A 130 -1.14 -11.85 -6.21
CA ASP A 130 0.26 -11.41 -6.37
C ASP A 130 0.93 -12.04 -7.61
N THR A 131 0.40 -13.17 -8.12
CA THR A 131 0.85 -13.82 -9.37
C THR A 131 0.08 -13.44 -10.64
N LEU A 132 -1.02 -12.69 -10.54
CA LEU A 132 -1.97 -12.48 -11.65
C LEU A 132 -1.92 -11.07 -12.25
N TRP A 133 -1.57 -10.04 -11.48
CA TRP A 133 -1.55 -8.65 -11.98
C TRP A 133 -0.44 -8.39 -13.03
N ASP A 134 0.60 -9.24 -13.09
CA ASP A 134 1.62 -9.21 -14.14
C ASP A 134 1.12 -9.72 -15.50
N ARG A 135 0.04 -10.52 -15.54
CA ARG A 135 -0.50 -11.06 -16.81
C ARG A 135 -1.46 -10.12 -17.53
N CYS A 136 -2.09 -9.19 -16.82
CA CYS A 136 -3.01 -8.21 -17.42
C CYS A 136 -2.28 -7.06 -18.14
N SER A 137 -0.95 -7.03 -18.13
CA SER A 137 -0.09 -6.07 -18.82
C SER A 137 -0.20 -6.10 -20.35
N HIS A 138 -0.90 -7.07 -20.94
CA HIS A 138 -1.03 -7.23 -22.40
C HIS A 138 -2.39 -6.80 -22.99
N LEU A 139 -3.32 -6.27 -22.19
CA LEU A 139 -4.68 -5.96 -22.68
C LEU A 139 -5.08 -4.47 -22.58
N TRP A 140 -4.13 -3.59 -22.27
CA TRP A 140 -4.34 -2.14 -22.29
C TRP A 140 -3.28 -1.46 -23.17
N CYS A 141 -3.23 -1.85 -24.44
CA CYS A 141 -2.68 -1.07 -25.55
C CYS A 141 -3.81 -0.83 -26.56
#